data_AF-A0A4Y2JK39-F1
#
_entry.id   AF-A0A4Y2JK39-F1
#
_cell.length_a   1.000
_cell.length_b   1.000
_cell.length_c   1.000
_cell.angle_alpha   90.00
_cell.angle_beta   90.00
_cell.angle_gamma   90.00
#
_symmetry.space_group_name_H-M   'P 1'
#
loop_
_entity.id
_entity.type
_entity.pdbx_description
1 polymer ?
#
loop_
_entity_poly.entity_id
_entity_poly.type
_entity_poly.pdbx_seq_one_letter_code
_entity_poly.pdbx_strand_id
1 'polypeptide(L)'
;MPFANPFLKAVSSLDPCNRKTSVALELMKELPLYASNVVQDSEKEAYDLKIHNFQNDHFSDIVEESVDLWWRDVENTSKYPLLSRMTFALLTCFHEPKLEGSFSIMNVITPGSNRLNVSTFNAMQCIKYELCSHTHTQKSGVCMFSKHDFLKEKVDPKLVRNVRNSRNVYFDNLKQNKSLREERIKELNASKEKALTKKMSADRINHKKKLIHSLKRLHEPNFNGGENVNESKRRKVEDKSKSEAVKNFHSELNSKRNVKI
;
A
#
# COMPACT_ATOMS: atom_id res chain seq x y z
N MET A 1 -2.53 -27.20 -5.22
CA MET A 1 -2.44 -26.51 -3.91
C MET A 1 -3.83 -26.48 -3.31
N PRO A 2 -4.10 -27.07 -2.13
CA PRO A 2 -5.37 -26.77 -1.46
C PRO A 2 -5.23 -25.40 -0.80
N PHE A 3 -6.13 -24.48 -1.11
CA PHE A 3 -6.23 -23.20 -0.41
C PHE A 3 -6.49 -23.50 1.07
N ALA A 4 -5.47 -23.45 1.92
CA ALA A 4 -5.62 -23.70 3.35
C ALA A 4 -6.43 -22.60 4.05
N ASN A 5 -6.66 -21.47 3.37
CA ASN A 5 -7.42 -20.35 3.89
C ASN A 5 -8.93 -20.65 3.86
N PRO A 6 -9.62 -20.68 5.02
CA PRO A 6 -11.07 -20.89 5.10
C PRO A 6 -11.89 -19.91 4.25
N PHE A 7 -11.48 -18.64 4.18
CA PHE A 7 -12.13 -17.63 3.34
C PHE A 7 -12.06 -17.99 1.86
N LEU A 8 -10.89 -18.37 1.35
CA LEU A 8 -10.73 -18.72 -0.07
C LEU A 8 -11.48 -20.00 -0.42
N LYS A 9 -11.58 -20.96 0.52
CA LYS A 9 -12.46 -22.11 0.36
C LYS A 9 -13.92 -21.69 0.28
N ALA A 10 -14.35 -20.81 1.18
CA ALA A 10 -15.72 -20.30 1.18
C ALA A 10 -16.05 -19.56 -0.13
N VAL A 11 -15.16 -18.70 -0.63
CA VAL A 11 -15.32 -18.02 -1.93
C VAL A 11 -15.32 -19.01 -3.10
N SER A 12 -14.48 -20.05 -3.06
CA SER A 12 -14.45 -21.05 -4.14
C SER A 12 -15.77 -21.80 -4.32
N SER A 13 -16.63 -21.85 -3.29
CA SER A 13 -17.96 -22.45 -3.40
C SER A 13 -18.92 -21.68 -4.31
N LEU A 14 -18.60 -20.42 -4.64
CA LEU A 14 -19.32 -19.61 -5.62
C LEU A 14 -19.03 -20.03 -7.07
N ASP A 15 -18.02 -20.86 -7.31
CA ASP A 15 -17.77 -21.39 -8.63
C ASP A 15 -18.97 -22.24 -9.10
N PRO A 16 -19.52 -21.97 -10.30
CA PRO A 16 -20.62 -22.76 -10.87
C PRO A 16 -20.34 -24.27 -10.86
N CYS A 17 -19.07 -24.67 -11.01
CA CYS A 17 -18.64 -26.07 -11.04
C CYS A 17 -18.81 -26.79 -9.70
N ASN A 18 -18.85 -26.04 -8.59
CA ASN A 18 -18.98 -26.59 -7.24
C ASN A 18 -20.44 -26.72 -6.79
N ARG A 19 -21.41 -26.34 -7.64
CA ARG A 19 -22.84 -26.45 -7.35
C ARG A 19 -23.27 -27.91 -7.17
N LYS A 20 -24.39 -28.11 -6.45
CA LYS A 20 -24.99 -29.40 -6.08
C LYS A 20 -24.13 -30.23 -5.13
N THR A 21 -23.06 -29.68 -4.55
CA THR A 21 -22.27 -30.36 -3.51
C THR A 21 -22.69 -29.88 -2.12
N SER A 22 -22.78 -30.81 -1.17
CA SER A 22 -23.08 -30.49 0.24
C SER A 22 -22.03 -29.57 0.85
N VAL A 23 -20.77 -29.76 0.46
CA VAL A 23 -19.63 -28.94 0.90
C VAL A 23 -19.79 -27.49 0.42
N ALA A 24 -20.20 -27.26 -0.83
CA ALA A 24 -20.44 -25.90 -1.32
C ALA A 24 -21.61 -25.23 -0.59
N LEU A 25 -22.69 -25.97 -0.28
CA LEU A 25 -23.81 -25.43 0.49
C LEU A 25 -23.37 -24.90 1.87
N GLU A 26 -22.58 -25.68 2.62
CA GLU A 26 -22.07 -25.28 3.93
C GLU A 26 -21.15 -24.05 3.81
N LEU A 27 -20.22 -24.09 2.86
CA LEU A 27 -19.28 -22.99 2.63
C LEU A 27 -19.97 -21.68 2.19
N MET A 28 -21.05 -21.75 1.41
CA MET A 28 -21.80 -20.57 1.00
C MET A 28 -22.54 -19.91 2.17
N LYS A 29 -22.98 -20.69 3.17
CA LYS A 29 -23.59 -20.17 4.40
C LYS A 29 -22.59 -19.45 5.30
N GLU A 30 -21.31 -19.75 5.17
CA GLU A 30 -20.24 -19.06 5.89
C GLU A 30 -19.86 -17.71 5.26
N LEU A 31 -20.23 -17.44 4.00
CA LEU A 31 -19.87 -16.21 3.30
C LEU A 31 -20.24 -14.90 4.03
N PRO A 32 -21.45 -14.77 4.63
CA PRO A 32 -21.80 -13.59 5.42
C PRO A 32 -20.91 -13.36 6.65
N LEU A 33 -20.21 -14.38 7.16
CA LEU A 33 -19.26 -14.22 8.26
C LEU A 33 -18.02 -13.41 7.81
N TYR A 34 -17.62 -13.56 6.55
CA TYR A 34 -16.45 -12.90 5.99
C TYR A 34 -16.78 -11.52 5.39
N ALA A 35 -18.01 -11.31 4.94
CA ALA A 35 -18.50 -10.08 4.33
C ALA A 35 -19.78 -9.58 5.02
N SER A 36 -19.69 -9.33 6.33
CA SER A 36 -20.81 -8.91 7.20
C SER A 36 -21.43 -7.56 6.81
N ASN A 37 -20.72 -6.75 6.02
CA ASN A 37 -21.21 -5.49 5.48
C ASN A 37 -22.19 -5.66 4.32
N VAL A 38 -22.31 -6.85 3.73
CA VAL A 38 -23.09 -7.08 2.50
C VAL A 38 -24.49 -7.61 2.76
N VAL A 39 -24.69 -8.36 3.84
CA VAL A 39 -25.98 -8.94 4.24
C VAL A 39 -26.28 -8.52 5.67
N GLN A 40 -27.44 -7.90 5.89
CA GLN A 40 -27.86 -7.47 7.22
C GLN A 40 -28.29 -8.67 8.08
N ASP A 41 -28.24 -8.54 9.41
CA ASP A 41 -28.64 -9.62 10.32
C ASP A 41 -30.09 -10.09 10.08
N SER A 42 -31.00 -9.17 9.72
CA SER A 42 -32.39 -9.48 9.37
C SER A 42 -32.54 -10.26 8.04
N GLU A 43 -31.53 -10.23 7.17
CA GLU A 43 -31.55 -10.87 5.85
C GLU A 43 -30.87 -12.26 5.89
N LYS A 44 -30.25 -12.64 7.01
CA LYS A 44 -29.43 -13.85 7.13
C LYS A 44 -30.23 -15.14 6.96
N GLU A 45 -31.39 -15.24 7.60
CA GLU A 45 -32.29 -16.40 7.45
C GLU A 45 -32.79 -16.54 6.00
N ALA A 46 -33.12 -15.41 5.36
CA ALA A 46 -33.54 -15.38 3.97
C ALA A 46 -32.39 -15.76 3.01
N TYR A 47 -31.16 -15.40 3.36
CA TYR A 47 -29.96 -15.78 2.62
C TYR A 47 -29.73 -17.30 2.69
N ASP A 48 -29.79 -17.89 3.87
CA ASP A 48 -29.61 -19.34 4.07
C ASP A 48 -30.63 -20.17 3.28
N LEU A 49 -31.90 -19.74 3.28
CA LEU A 49 -32.96 -20.36 2.49
C LEU A 49 -32.70 -20.23 0.98
N LYS A 50 -32.22 -19.06 0.53
CA LYS A 50 -31.91 -18.83 -0.89
C LYS A 50 -30.73 -19.65 -1.38
N ILE A 51 -29.71 -19.91 -0.56
CA ILE A 51 -28.61 -20.81 -0.95
C ILE A 51 -29.13 -22.22 -1.19
N HIS A 52 -30.02 -22.72 -0.32
CA HIS A 52 -30.61 -24.05 -0.50
C HIS A 52 -31.37 -24.16 -1.82
N ASN A 53 -32.14 -23.13 -2.19
CA ASN A 53 -32.83 -23.08 -3.47
C ASN A 53 -31.84 -22.99 -4.65
N PHE A 54 -30.83 -22.13 -4.53
CA PHE A 54 -29.79 -21.95 -5.56
C PHE A 54 -29.02 -23.23 -5.87
N GLN A 55 -28.71 -24.04 -4.86
CA GLN A 55 -27.99 -25.31 -5.05
C GLN A 55 -28.82 -26.34 -5.83
N ASN A 56 -30.15 -26.28 -5.72
CA ASN A 56 -31.07 -27.23 -6.36
C ASN A 56 -31.68 -26.71 -7.68
N ASP A 57 -31.54 -25.41 -7.98
CA ASP A 57 -32.13 -24.78 -9.17
C ASP A 57 -31.42 -25.19 -10.47
N HIS A 58 -32.16 -25.20 -11.57
CA HIS A 58 -31.64 -25.50 -12.90
C HIS A 58 -31.13 -24.23 -13.56
N PHE A 59 -29.84 -24.24 -13.92
CA PHE A 59 -29.21 -23.25 -14.77
C PHE A 59 -28.64 -23.97 -15.98
N SER A 60 -28.46 -23.26 -17.10
CA SER A 60 -27.81 -23.77 -18.30
C SER A 60 -26.44 -24.38 -17.96
N ASP A 61 -26.04 -25.39 -18.73
CA ASP A 61 -24.73 -26.03 -18.58
C ASP A 61 -23.62 -24.97 -18.60
N ILE A 62 -22.62 -25.20 -17.76
CA ILE A 62 -21.49 -24.29 -17.57
C ILE A 62 -20.72 -24.26 -18.90
N VAL A 63 -20.99 -23.23 -19.70
CA VAL A 63 -20.10 -22.84 -20.81
C VAL A 63 -18.80 -22.35 -20.16
N GLU A 64 -17.67 -22.51 -20.85
CA GLU A 64 -16.33 -22.07 -20.44
C GLU A 64 -16.25 -20.52 -20.38
N GLU A 65 -17.10 -19.92 -19.56
CA GLU A 65 -17.22 -18.50 -19.30
C GLU A 65 -16.60 -18.19 -17.94
N SER A 66 -16.06 -16.98 -17.79
CA SER A 66 -15.55 -16.50 -16.52
C SER A 66 -16.67 -16.49 -15.46
N VAL A 67 -16.34 -16.91 -14.23
CA VAL A 67 -17.26 -17.02 -13.08
C VAL A 67 -18.11 -15.75 -12.92
N ASP A 68 -17.50 -14.58 -13.10
CA ASP A 68 -18.10 -13.26 -13.03
C ASP A 68 -19.13 -12.94 -14.12
N LEU A 69 -18.97 -13.48 -15.34
CA LEU A 69 -19.99 -13.36 -16.39
C LEU A 69 -21.18 -14.28 -16.07
N TRP A 70 -20.91 -15.50 -15.62
CA TRP A 70 -21.95 -16.43 -15.22
C TRP A 70 -22.82 -15.86 -14.09
N TRP A 71 -22.20 -15.27 -13.05
CA TRP A 71 -22.94 -14.62 -11.97
C TRP A 71 -23.73 -13.39 -12.40
N ARG A 72 -23.34 -12.73 -13.49
CA ARG A 72 -24.10 -11.63 -14.10
C ARG A 72 -25.40 -12.12 -14.73
N ASP A 73 -25.39 -13.31 -15.32
CA ASP A 73 -26.62 -13.92 -15.85
C ASP A 73 -27.55 -14.39 -14.73
N VAL A 74 -26.98 -14.90 -13.62
CA VAL A 74 -27.76 -15.21 -12.41
C VAL A 74 -28.42 -13.95 -11.84
N GLU A 75 -27.69 -12.82 -11.80
CA GLU A 75 -28.24 -11.53 -11.37
C GLU A 75 -29.35 -11.03 -12.29
N ASN A 76 -29.17 -11.14 -13.61
CA ASN A 76 -30.18 -10.76 -14.61
C ASN A 76 -31.50 -11.54 -14.41
N THR A 77 -31.43 -12.77 -13.91
CA THR A 77 -32.61 -13.60 -13.61
C THR A 77 -33.41 -13.06 -12.40
N SER A 78 -32.83 -12.18 -11.58
CA SER A 78 -33.44 -11.55 -10.40
C SER A 78 -33.98 -12.51 -9.31
N LYS A 79 -33.74 -13.82 -9.44
CA LYS A 79 -34.16 -14.85 -8.46
C LYS A 79 -33.37 -14.78 -7.15
N TYR A 80 -32.08 -14.45 -7.22
CA TYR A 80 -31.15 -14.53 -6.09
C TYR A 80 -30.41 -13.22 -5.78
N PRO A 81 -31.12 -12.09 -5.56
CA PRO A 81 -30.49 -10.77 -5.43
C PRO A 81 -29.50 -10.65 -4.27
N LEU A 82 -29.79 -11.29 -3.12
CA LEU A 82 -28.89 -11.29 -1.96
C LEU A 82 -27.60 -12.08 -2.24
N LEU A 83 -27.73 -13.18 -2.97
CA LEU A 83 -26.60 -14.03 -3.32
C LEU A 83 -25.73 -13.37 -4.37
N SER A 84 -26.32 -12.82 -5.44
CA SER A 84 -25.59 -12.04 -6.44
C SER A 84 -24.83 -10.86 -5.82
N ARG A 85 -25.47 -10.12 -4.90
CA ARG A 85 -24.82 -9.02 -4.18
C ARG A 85 -23.61 -9.49 -3.37
N MET A 86 -23.73 -10.61 -2.67
CA MET A 86 -22.62 -11.24 -1.94
C MET A 86 -21.50 -11.65 -2.88
N THR A 87 -21.83 -12.34 -3.97
CA THR A 87 -20.87 -12.82 -4.94
C THR A 87 -20.09 -11.68 -5.58
N PHE A 88 -20.75 -10.62 -6.05
CA PHE A 88 -20.06 -9.49 -6.67
C PHE A 88 -19.16 -8.75 -5.69
N ALA A 89 -19.58 -8.56 -4.43
CA ALA A 89 -18.74 -7.94 -3.42
C ALA A 89 -17.44 -8.73 -3.21
N LEU A 90 -17.52 -10.06 -3.22
CA LEU A 90 -16.37 -10.95 -3.04
C LEU A 90 -15.49 -11.04 -4.30
N LEU A 91 -16.09 -11.18 -5.48
CA LEU A 91 -15.38 -11.28 -6.76
C LEU A 91 -14.70 -9.97 -7.15
N THR A 92 -15.22 -8.80 -6.73
CA THR A 92 -14.58 -7.50 -6.95
C THR A 92 -13.14 -7.46 -6.41
N CYS A 93 -12.83 -8.21 -5.35
CA CYS A 93 -11.47 -8.31 -4.82
C CYS A 93 -10.52 -9.14 -5.69
N PHE A 94 -11.05 -10.06 -6.50
CA PHE A 94 -10.30 -10.92 -7.43
C PHE A 94 -10.21 -10.32 -8.83
N HIS A 95 -11.04 -9.31 -9.12
CA HIS A 95 -10.85 -8.46 -10.28
C HIS A 95 -9.77 -7.43 -9.97
N GLU A 96 -8.63 -7.57 -10.64
CA GLU A 96 -7.64 -6.51 -10.67
C GLU A 96 -8.34 -5.25 -11.23
N PRO A 97 -8.36 -4.10 -10.52
CA PRO A 97 -8.48 -2.85 -11.23
C PRO A 97 -7.28 -2.88 -12.17
N LYS A 98 -7.46 -2.82 -13.50
CA LYS A 98 -6.37 -2.84 -14.51
C LYS A 98 -5.30 -1.79 -14.17
N LEU A 99 -4.43 -2.09 -13.22
CA LEU A 99 -3.48 -1.21 -12.55
C LEU A 99 -2.09 -1.59 -13.02
N GLU A 100 -1.84 -2.87 -13.34
CA GLU A 100 -0.60 -3.27 -14.01
C GLU A 100 -0.35 -2.48 -15.31
N GLY A 101 -1.39 -2.25 -16.12
CA GLY A 101 -1.29 -1.37 -17.30
C GLY A 101 -1.06 0.12 -16.97
N SER A 102 -1.35 0.55 -15.74
CA SER A 102 -1.11 1.91 -15.25
C SER A 102 0.32 2.12 -14.75
N PHE A 103 0.99 1.06 -14.28
CA PHE A 103 2.40 1.12 -13.91
C PHE A 103 3.34 1.19 -15.11
N SER A 104 2.94 0.70 -16.29
CA SER A 104 3.71 0.90 -17.54
C SER A 104 3.73 2.38 -17.99
N ILE A 105 2.74 3.18 -17.57
CA ILE A 105 2.69 4.65 -17.76
C ILE A 105 3.68 5.36 -16.80
N MET A 106 4.53 4.63 -16.09
CA MET A 106 5.72 5.18 -15.43
C MET A 106 6.79 5.70 -16.43
N ASN A 107 6.55 5.58 -17.74
CA ASN A 107 7.27 6.36 -18.76
C ASN A 107 6.80 7.83 -18.88
N VAL A 108 5.84 8.29 -18.06
CA VAL A 108 5.52 9.72 -17.87
C VAL A 108 6.49 10.40 -16.89
N ILE A 109 7.58 9.73 -16.51
CA ILE A 109 8.74 10.39 -15.93
C ILE A 109 9.48 11.10 -17.06
N THR A 110 9.38 12.42 -17.13
CA THR A 110 10.22 13.24 -18.01
C THR A 110 11.69 12.91 -17.73
N PRO A 111 12.54 12.63 -18.74
CA PRO A 111 13.95 12.36 -18.52
C PRO A 111 14.60 13.61 -17.92
N GLY A 112 14.83 13.60 -16.60
CA GLY A 112 15.39 14.75 -15.87
C GLY A 112 14.76 15.03 -14.51
N SER A 113 13.61 14.44 -14.15
CA SER A 113 13.06 14.60 -12.80
C SER A 113 12.28 13.37 -12.31
N ASN A 114 12.82 12.68 -11.31
CA ASN A 114 12.22 11.50 -10.67
C ASN A 114 11.04 11.85 -9.72
N ARG A 115 10.40 13.00 -9.86
CA ARG A 115 9.35 13.47 -8.96
C ARG A 115 8.09 13.84 -9.73
N LEU A 116 7.17 12.89 -9.85
CA LEU A 116 5.78 13.19 -10.16
C LEU A 116 5.15 13.85 -8.92
N ASN A 117 4.49 15.00 -9.09
CA ASN A 117 3.65 15.53 -8.03
C ASN A 117 2.48 14.55 -7.83
N VAL A 118 2.39 13.96 -6.63
CA VAL A 118 1.37 12.97 -6.25
C VAL A 118 -0.04 13.43 -6.63
N SER A 119 -0.32 14.74 -6.59
CA SER A 119 -1.61 15.30 -6.99
C SER A 119 -1.91 15.14 -8.49
N THR A 120 -0.90 15.30 -9.36
CA THR A 120 -1.05 15.18 -10.82
C THR A 120 -1.25 13.72 -11.21
N PHE A 121 -0.51 12.81 -10.57
CA PHE A 121 -0.68 11.37 -10.77
C PHE A 121 -2.07 10.91 -10.31
N ASN A 122 -2.50 11.33 -9.10
CA ASN A 122 -3.83 11.00 -8.60
C ASN A 122 -4.92 11.51 -9.53
N ALA A 123 -4.82 12.77 -10.01
CA ALA A 123 -5.77 13.32 -10.97
C ALA A 123 -5.81 12.54 -12.29
N MET A 124 -4.65 12.14 -12.83
CA MET A 124 -4.58 11.33 -14.05
C MET A 124 -5.20 9.94 -13.87
N GLN A 125 -4.92 9.27 -12.74
CA GLN A 125 -5.53 7.97 -12.44
C GLN A 125 -7.04 8.11 -12.25
N CYS A 126 -7.51 9.11 -11.49
CA CYS A 126 -8.94 9.38 -11.33
C CYS A 126 -9.61 9.57 -12.69
N ILE A 127 -9.07 10.41 -13.58
CA ILE A 127 -9.63 10.63 -14.92
C ILE A 127 -9.58 9.33 -15.75
N LYS A 128 -8.49 8.58 -15.71
CA LYS A 128 -8.35 7.31 -16.44
C LYS A 128 -9.40 6.29 -16.00
N TYR A 129 -9.58 6.09 -14.69
CA TYR A 129 -10.54 5.13 -14.16
C TYR A 129 -11.98 5.60 -14.33
N GLU A 130 -12.24 6.90 -14.21
CA GLU A 130 -13.54 7.48 -14.54
C GLU A 130 -13.88 7.22 -16.01
N LEU A 131 -12.95 7.43 -16.94
CA LEU A 131 -13.17 7.11 -18.34
C LEU A 131 -13.36 5.60 -18.57
N CYS A 132 -12.57 4.75 -17.90
CA CYS A 132 -12.67 3.30 -18.00
C CYS A 132 -13.97 2.74 -17.42
N SER A 133 -14.50 3.28 -16.32
CA SER A 133 -15.77 2.80 -15.74
C SER A 133 -16.94 3.00 -16.69
N HIS A 134 -16.88 4.06 -17.50
CA HIS A 134 -17.86 4.35 -18.53
C HIS A 134 -17.66 3.56 -19.82
N THR A 135 -16.58 2.77 -19.98
CA THR A 135 -16.38 1.92 -21.16
C THR A 135 -17.36 0.76 -21.29
N HIS A 136 -18.07 0.41 -20.21
CA HIS A 136 -19.24 -0.50 -20.27
C HIS A 136 -20.40 0.10 -21.09
N THR A 137 -20.37 1.40 -21.41
CA THR A 137 -21.32 2.08 -22.31
C THR A 137 -20.79 2.36 -23.72
N GLN A 138 -19.63 1.81 -24.13
CA GLN A 138 -18.98 2.07 -25.43
C GLN A 138 -18.75 3.56 -25.78
N LYS A 139 -18.78 4.49 -24.82
CA LYS A 139 -18.51 5.91 -25.10
C LYS A 139 -17.02 6.19 -24.95
N SER A 140 -16.34 6.40 -26.08
CA SER A 140 -14.98 6.94 -26.11
C SER A 140 -14.89 8.24 -25.29
N GLY A 141 -13.74 8.56 -24.69
CA GLY A 141 -13.53 9.85 -24.02
C GLY A 141 -13.83 11.05 -24.94
N VAL A 142 -13.66 10.89 -26.26
CA VAL A 142 -14.09 11.88 -27.26
C VAL A 142 -15.62 12.01 -27.32
N CYS A 143 -16.36 10.91 -27.19
CA CYS A 143 -17.83 10.89 -27.14
C CYS A 143 -18.38 11.57 -25.87
N MET A 144 -17.67 11.47 -24.73
CA MET A 144 -18.08 12.17 -23.50
C MET A 144 -18.06 13.69 -23.63
N PHE A 145 -17.08 14.23 -24.35
CA PHE A 145 -16.94 15.67 -24.57
C PHE A 145 -17.50 16.11 -25.93
N SER A 146 -18.03 15.16 -26.71
CA SER A 146 -18.71 15.41 -27.97
C SER A 146 -20.06 16.01 -27.69
N LYS A 147 -20.23 17.28 -28.08
CA LYS A 147 -21.54 17.91 -28.13
C LYS A 147 -22.41 17.23 -29.19
N HIS A 148 -23.67 16.97 -28.88
CA HIS A 148 -24.61 16.43 -29.88
C HIS A 148 -25.00 17.50 -30.91
N ASP A 149 -25.06 18.77 -30.50
CA ASP A 149 -25.27 19.93 -31.38
C ASP A 149 -24.41 21.12 -30.88
N PHE A 150 -23.32 21.40 -31.58
CA PHE A 150 -22.32 22.39 -31.18
C PHE A 150 -22.87 23.83 -31.14
N LEU A 151 -23.97 24.12 -31.84
CA LEU A 151 -24.58 25.45 -31.90
C LEU A 151 -25.59 25.71 -30.78
N LYS A 152 -26.29 24.67 -30.31
CA LYS A 152 -27.41 24.80 -29.37
C LYS A 152 -27.05 24.43 -27.94
N GLU A 153 -26.03 23.61 -27.76
CA GLU A 153 -25.70 23.07 -26.45
C GLU A 153 -24.94 24.10 -25.60
N LYS A 154 -25.55 24.50 -24.48
CA LYS A 154 -25.01 25.49 -23.55
C LYS A 154 -23.63 25.06 -23.06
N VAL A 155 -22.66 25.96 -23.17
CA VAL A 155 -21.34 25.76 -22.56
C VAL A 155 -21.46 25.98 -21.05
N ASP A 156 -20.86 25.10 -20.25
CA ASP A 156 -20.76 25.31 -18.80
C ASP A 156 -19.92 26.57 -18.50
N PRO A 157 -20.53 27.63 -17.93
CA PRO A 157 -19.83 28.87 -17.61
C PRO A 157 -18.71 28.65 -16.58
N LYS A 158 -18.87 27.65 -15.69
CA LYS A 158 -17.88 27.31 -14.68
C LYS A 158 -16.64 26.71 -15.32
N LEU A 159 -16.80 25.81 -16.29
CA LEU A 159 -15.69 25.25 -17.05
C LEU A 159 -14.93 26.34 -17.80
N VAL A 160 -15.62 27.27 -18.47
CA VAL A 160 -14.99 28.40 -19.17
C VAL A 160 -14.20 29.27 -18.20
N ARG A 161 -14.79 29.60 -17.05
CA ARG A 161 -14.10 30.38 -16.00
C ARG A 161 -12.87 29.66 -15.48
N ASN A 162 -12.94 28.35 -15.27
CA ASN A 162 -11.82 27.53 -14.81
C ASN A 162 -10.69 27.49 -15.83
N VAL A 163 -11.01 27.26 -17.12
CA VAL A 163 -10.01 27.27 -18.20
C VAL A 163 -9.35 28.64 -18.30
N ARG A 164 -10.13 29.72 -18.28
CA ARG A 164 -9.63 31.10 -18.38
C ARG A 164 -8.72 31.47 -17.21
N ASN A 165 -9.06 31.03 -16.00
CA ASN A 165 -8.32 31.34 -14.78
C ASN A 165 -7.23 30.32 -14.44
N SER A 166 -7.16 29.18 -15.14
CA SER A 166 -6.25 28.08 -14.86
C SER A 166 -4.79 28.53 -14.76
N ARG A 167 -4.38 29.40 -15.69
CA ARG A 167 -3.04 30.00 -15.71
C ARG A 167 -2.75 30.79 -14.44
N ASN A 168 -3.65 31.69 -14.05
CA ASN A 168 -3.46 32.53 -12.88
C ASN A 168 -3.41 31.69 -11.60
N VAL A 169 -4.34 30.74 -11.47
CA VAL A 169 -4.37 29.78 -10.35
C VAL A 169 -3.08 28.98 -10.27
N TYR A 170 -2.52 28.54 -11.41
CA TYR A 170 -1.24 27.85 -11.44
C TYR A 170 -0.09 28.73 -10.95
N PHE A 171 0.00 29.97 -11.44
CA PHE A 171 1.04 30.91 -11.02
C PHE A 171 0.93 31.30 -9.54
N ASP A 172 -0.29 31.49 -9.02
CA ASP A 172 -0.53 31.77 -7.61
C ASP A 172 -0.07 30.60 -6.73
N ASN A 173 -0.44 29.38 -7.10
CA ASN A 173 0.02 28.17 -6.42
C ASN A 173 1.54 28.01 -6.49
N LEU A 174 2.16 28.36 -7.61
CA LEU A 174 3.61 28.30 -7.77
C LEU A 174 4.31 29.31 -6.85
N LYS A 175 3.75 30.52 -6.73
CA LYS A 175 4.25 31.57 -5.82
C LYS A 175 4.10 31.16 -4.35
N GLN A 176 2.95 30.62 -3.94
CA GLN A 176 2.73 30.11 -2.58
C GLN A 176 3.66 28.93 -2.24
N ASN A 177 3.87 28.02 -3.19
CA ASN A 177 4.81 26.91 -2.97
C ASN A 177 6.25 27.38 -2.83
N LYS A 178 6.64 28.44 -3.54
CA LYS A 178 7.96 29.05 -3.39
C LYS A 178 8.13 29.66 -2.01
N SER A 179 7.16 30.45 -1.53
CA SER A 179 7.22 31.05 -0.18
C SER A 179 7.24 29.98 0.92
N LEU A 180 6.42 28.93 0.81
CA LEU A 180 6.41 27.81 1.76
C LEU A 180 7.73 27.03 1.80
N ARG A 181 8.47 26.97 0.68
CA ARG A 181 9.79 26.33 0.65
C ARG A 181 10.83 27.23 1.31
N GLU A 182 10.80 28.52 1.04
CA GLU A 182 11.71 29.50 1.66
C GLU A 182 11.54 29.55 3.18
N GLU A 183 10.30 29.49 3.67
CA GLU A 183 9.99 29.43 5.10
C GLU A 183 10.52 28.14 5.75
N ARG A 184 10.25 26.97 5.16
CA ARG A 184 10.79 25.69 5.64
C ARG A 184 12.31 25.66 5.69
N ILE A 185 12.99 26.28 4.72
CA ILE A 185 14.46 26.38 4.72
C ILE A 185 14.94 27.24 5.89
N LYS A 186 14.28 28.38 6.15
CA LYS A 186 14.61 29.26 7.29
C LYS A 186 14.42 28.56 8.63
N GLU A 187 13.31 27.85 8.83
CA GLU A 187 13.06 27.08 10.05
C GLU A 187 14.11 26.00 10.27
N LEU A 188 14.45 25.26 9.20
CA LEU A 188 15.42 24.17 9.28
C LEU A 188 16.83 24.69 9.59
N ASN A 189 17.21 25.84 9.05
CA ASN A 189 18.47 26.50 9.38
C ASN A 189 18.47 27.03 10.83
N ALA A 190 17.38 27.67 11.28
CA ALA A 190 17.26 28.11 12.67
C ALA A 190 17.33 26.95 13.67
N SER A 191 16.74 25.80 13.34
CA SER A 191 16.83 24.59 14.16
C SER A 191 18.25 24.01 14.21
N LYS A 192 18.98 24.04 13.09
CA LYS A 192 20.39 23.60 13.03
C LYS A 192 21.30 24.47 13.89
N GLU A 193 21.14 25.80 13.84
CA GLU A 193 21.90 26.74 14.67
C GLU A 193 21.63 26.52 16.17
N LYS A 194 20.38 26.32 16.56
CA LYS A 194 20.00 25.97 17.95
C LYS A 194 20.60 24.64 18.40
N ALA A 195 20.67 23.65 17.52
CA ALA A 195 21.29 22.36 17.84
C ALA A 195 22.82 22.47 17.98
N LEU A 196 23.47 23.24 17.10
CA LEU A 196 24.92 23.44 17.12
C LEU A 196 25.38 24.18 18.39
N THR A 197 24.68 25.25 18.76
CA THR A 197 24.94 26.00 20.00
C THR A 197 24.75 25.14 21.25
N LYS A 198 23.68 24.33 21.29
CA LYS A 198 23.46 23.36 22.38
C LYS A 198 24.58 22.33 22.45
N LYS A 199 25.03 21.78 21.32
CA LYS A 199 26.15 20.82 21.27
C LYS A 199 27.46 21.44 21.77
N MET A 200 27.81 22.63 21.31
CA MET A 200 29.01 23.35 21.78
C MET A 200 28.98 23.63 23.29
N SER A 201 27.80 23.96 23.84
CA SER A 201 27.65 24.16 25.28
C SER A 201 27.84 22.85 26.08
N ALA A 202 27.31 21.73 25.59
CA ALA A 202 27.47 20.43 26.20
C ALA A 202 28.93 19.94 26.15
N ASP A 203 29.61 20.14 25.02
CA ASP A 203 31.02 19.77 24.86
C ASP A 203 31.92 20.59 25.81
N ARG A 204 31.64 21.88 25.99
CA ARG A 204 32.34 22.72 26.98
C ARG A 204 32.14 22.24 28.42
N ILE A 205 30.92 21.85 28.79
CA ILE A 205 30.61 21.32 30.12
C ILE A 205 31.33 19.97 30.34
N ASN A 206 31.31 19.09 29.34
CA ASN A 206 31.99 17.80 29.40
C ASN A 206 33.51 17.96 29.52
N HIS A 207 34.11 18.90 28.78
CA HIS A 207 35.53 19.22 28.89
C HIS A 207 35.90 19.72 30.29
N LYS A 208 35.10 20.63 30.87
CA LYS A 208 35.29 21.08 32.26
C LYS A 208 35.21 19.93 33.27
N LYS A 209 34.23 19.03 33.14
CA LYS A 209 34.10 17.85 34.01
C LYS A 209 35.33 16.93 33.90
N LYS A 210 35.84 16.72 32.70
CA LYS A 210 37.04 15.90 32.45
C LYS A 210 38.28 16.50 33.11
N LEU A 211 38.46 17.82 33.02
CA LEU A 211 39.54 18.54 33.69
C LEU A 211 39.46 18.45 35.22
N ILE A 212 38.26 18.62 35.78
CA ILE A 212 38.03 18.48 37.23
C ILE A 212 38.35 17.06 37.71
N HIS A 213 37.93 16.04 36.94
CA HIS A 213 38.24 14.64 37.28
C HIS A 213 39.75 14.35 37.23
N SER A 214 40.48 14.90 36.25
CA SER A 214 41.95 14.79 36.25
C SER A 214 42.60 15.52 37.41
N LEU A 215 42.11 16.69 37.82
CA LEU A 215 42.64 17.42 38.98
C LEU A 215 42.39 16.68 40.29
N LYS A 216 41.21 16.05 40.46
CA LYS A 216 40.93 15.22 41.65
C LYS A 216 41.88 14.04 41.78
N ARG A 217 42.23 13.37 40.67
CA ARG A 217 43.22 12.27 40.67
C ARG A 217 44.64 12.71 41.01
N LEU A 218 44.99 13.99 40.83
CA LEU A 218 46.30 14.52 41.20
C LEU A 218 46.37 14.94 42.68
N HIS A 219 45.22 15.06 43.35
CA HIS A 219 45.12 15.53 44.74
C HIS A 219 44.76 14.41 45.73
N GLU A 220 44.64 13.16 45.28
CA GLU A 220 44.54 12.00 46.16
C GLU A 220 45.94 11.67 46.73
N PRO A 221 46.13 11.70 48.06
CA PRO A 221 47.41 11.37 48.65
C PRO A 221 47.70 9.87 48.46
N ASN A 222 48.82 9.57 47.80
CA ASN A 222 49.35 8.20 47.69
C ASN A 222 49.68 7.66 49.09
N PHE A 223 48.76 6.90 49.67
CA PHE A 223 49.04 6.05 50.82
C PHE A 223 49.41 4.66 50.31
N ASN A 224 50.71 4.38 50.25
CA ASN A 224 51.24 3.05 50.03
C ASN A 224 51.21 2.26 51.34
N GLY A 225 50.57 1.08 51.31
CA GLY A 225 50.73 0.01 52.29
C GLY A 225 50.34 -1.32 51.66
N GLY A 226 51.32 -2.20 51.43
CA GLY A 226 51.12 -3.58 50.95
C GLY A 226 50.35 -4.43 51.98
N GLU A 227 49.91 -5.65 51.70
CA GLU A 227 50.33 -6.62 50.68
C GLU A 227 49.23 -7.70 50.53
N ASN A 228 49.09 -8.22 49.30
CA ASN A 228 48.53 -9.52 48.89
C ASN A 228 47.08 -9.94 49.22
N VAL A 229 46.26 -10.15 48.16
CA VAL A 229 45.70 -11.47 47.74
C VAL A 229 45.26 -11.41 46.26
N ASN A 230 45.78 -12.36 45.47
CA ASN A 230 45.32 -12.88 44.17
C ASN A 230 45.49 -12.06 42.87
N GLU A 231 46.72 -12.16 42.37
CA GLU A 231 47.09 -12.22 40.95
C GLU A 231 46.29 -13.34 40.23
N SER A 232 45.28 -12.98 39.43
CA SER A 232 44.81 -13.86 38.35
C SER A 232 44.11 -13.10 37.23
N LYS A 233 44.73 -13.23 36.06
CA LYS A 233 44.21 -12.96 34.70
C LYS A 233 44.45 -11.55 34.13
N ARG A 234 45.72 -11.11 34.22
CA ARG A 234 46.45 -10.67 33.02
C ARG A 234 46.63 -11.87 32.07
N ARG A 235 45.61 -12.11 31.23
CA ARG A 235 45.69 -12.81 29.93
C ARG A 235 44.30 -12.74 29.29
N LYS A 236 44.00 -11.59 28.68
CA LYS A 236 42.90 -11.41 27.72
C LYS A 236 43.19 -10.23 26.79
N VAL A 237 44.45 -10.13 26.37
CA VAL A 237 44.88 -9.37 25.19
C VAL A 237 45.53 -10.42 24.31
N GLU A 238 44.72 -11.22 23.62
CA GLU A 238 45.12 -12.01 22.43
C GLU A 238 43.99 -12.83 21.77
N ASP A 239 42.77 -12.86 22.32
CA ASP A 239 41.67 -13.68 21.76
C ASP A 239 40.47 -12.90 21.20
N LYS A 240 40.65 -11.64 20.78
CA LYS A 240 39.61 -10.92 20.00
C LYS A 240 40.03 -10.54 18.58
N SER A 241 41.29 -10.76 18.20
CA SER A 241 41.75 -10.55 16.81
C SER A 241 41.64 -11.80 15.93
N LYS A 242 41.05 -12.89 16.42
CA LYS A 242 40.85 -14.15 15.66
C LYS A 242 39.41 -14.52 15.33
N SER A 243 38.39 -13.78 15.81
CA SER A 243 36.99 -14.04 15.42
C SER A 243 36.49 -13.22 14.22
N GLU A 244 37.30 -12.29 13.72
CA GLU A 244 36.94 -11.46 12.55
C GLU A 244 37.59 -11.93 11.23
N ALA A 245 38.58 -12.82 11.28
CA ALA A 245 39.19 -13.40 10.07
C ALA A 245 38.48 -14.69 9.57
N VAL A 246 37.61 -15.32 10.37
CA VAL A 246 36.93 -16.59 9.98
C VAL A 246 35.52 -16.36 9.41
N LYS A 247 34.95 -15.16 9.53
CA LYS A 247 33.65 -14.85 8.89
C LYS A 247 33.74 -14.42 7.43
N ASN A 248 34.94 -14.10 6.94
CA ASN A 248 35.16 -13.64 5.56
C ASN A 248 35.44 -14.74 4.53
N PHE A 249 35.54 -16.03 4.91
CA PHE A 249 35.74 -17.13 3.94
C PHE A 249 34.49 -17.94 3.63
N HIS A 250 33.37 -17.75 4.33
CA HIS A 250 32.16 -18.55 4.10
C HIS A 250 31.04 -17.86 3.30
N SER A 251 31.11 -16.53 3.07
CA SER A 251 30.12 -15.83 2.23
C SER A 251 30.52 -15.73 0.75
N GLU A 252 31.76 -16.01 0.39
CA GLU A 252 32.26 -15.85 -0.99
C GLU A 252 32.18 -17.14 -1.85
N LEU A 253 31.76 -18.27 -1.26
CA LEU A 253 31.60 -19.55 -1.96
C LEU A 253 30.15 -19.93 -2.33
N ASN A 254 29.14 -19.21 -1.84
CA ASN A 254 27.73 -19.49 -2.18
C ASN A 254 27.18 -18.61 -3.32
N SER A 255 27.99 -17.70 -3.89
CA SER A 255 27.58 -16.85 -5.02
C SER A 255 27.88 -17.43 -6.41
N LYS A 256 28.35 -18.69 -6.53
CA LYS A 256 28.68 -19.31 -7.83
C LYS A 256 28.00 -20.66 -8.13
N ARG A 257 26.96 -21.05 -7.40
CA ARG A 257 26.12 -22.21 -7.79
C ARG A 257 24.64 -21.88 -7.67
N ASN A 258 24.10 -21.31 -8.74
CA ASN A 258 22.83 -21.73 -9.37
C ASN A 258 22.45 -20.71 -10.45
N VAL A 259 23.18 -20.79 -11.56
CA VAL A 259 22.74 -20.41 -12.89
C VAL A 259 22.73 -21.70 -13.70
N LYS A 260 21.62 -21.94 -14.44
CA LYS A 260 21.26 -23.13 -15.25
C LYS A 260 20.73 -24.31 -14.41
N ILE A 261 19.56 -24.91 -14.70
CA ILE A 261 18.77 -25.06 -15.94
C ILE A 261 17.29 -24.84 -15.61
#